data_AF-A0A7R9BXX4-F1
#
_entry.id   AF-A0A7R9BXX4-F1
#
_cell.length_a   1.000
_cell.length_b   1.000
_cell.length_c   1.000
_cell.angle_alpha   90.00
_cell.angle_beta   90.00
_cell.angle_gamma   90.00
#
_symmetry.space_group_name_H-M   'P 1'
#
loop_
_entity.id
_entity.type
_entity.pdbx_description
1 polymer ?
#
loop_
_entity_poly.entity_id
_entity_poly.type
_entity_poly.pdbx_seq_one_letter_code
_entity_poly.pdbx_strand_id
1 'polypeptide(L)'
;MKVDNVEFIWTSGRKCNFDGCDRADLRPILINGWFWSGSGVKMFPTNRRFAGTWSSTGGGGRPQPDNREPQDNSGFGEDEACVAILNNFYQDGVAWHDVACSHKKPFVC
;
A
#
# COMPACT_ATOMS: atom_id res chain seq x y z
N MET A 1 20.87 -4.48 -12.10
CA MET A 1 21.79 -4.10 -11.01
C MET A 1 20.91 -3.65 -9.84
N LYS A 2 20.93 -4.35 -8.69
CA LYS A 2 20.38 -3.78 -7.44
C LYS A 2 21.33 -2.68 -7.02
N VAL A 3 20.87 -1.43 -7.01
CA VAL A 3 21.72 -0.28 -6.69
C VAL A 3 21.86 -0.09 -5.18
N ASP A 4 21.03 -0.76 -4.36
CA ASP A 4 21.09 -0.67 -2.90
C ASP A 4 20.70 -1.99 -2.20
N ASN A 5 21.15 -2.16 -0.95
CA ASN A 5 20.84 -3.30 -0.07
C ASN A 5 19.44 -3.24 0.56
N VAL A 6 18.67 -2.18 0.31
CA VAL A 6 17.32 -2.00 0.87
C VAL A 6 16.29 -2.39 -0.18
N GLU A 7 15.67 -3.54 0.02
CA GLU A 7 14.65 -4.07 -0.90
C GLU A 7 13.28 -3.42 -0.69
N PHE A 8 12.99 -3.03 0.55
CA PHE A 8 11.71 -2.46 0.93
C PHE A 8 11.80 -1.78 2.29
N ILE A 9 10.95 -0.77 2.50
CA ILE A 9 10.73 -0.15 3.80
C ILE A 9 9.24 0.07 4.04
N TRP A 10 8.82 0.04 5.30
CA TRP A 10 7.52 0.54 5.68
C TRP A 10 7.47 2.07 5.61
N THR A 11 6.29 2.56 5.25
CA THR A 11 5.88 3.96 5.48
C THR A 11 4.83 4.01 6.59
N SER A 12 4.34 5.19 6.92
CA SER A 12 3.18 5.35 7.80
C SER A 12 1.82 5.22 7.08
N GLY A 13 1.80 4.87 5.78
CA GLY A 13 0.55 4.77 5.03
C GLY A 13 -0.31 3.61 5.53
N ARG A 14 -1.59 3.91 5.81
CA ARG A 14 -2.55 2.97 6.39
C ARG A 14 -3.91 3.11 5.72
N LYS A 15 -4.53 1.97 5.43
CA LYS A 15 -5.93 1.88 4.99
C LYS A 15 -6.88 2.01 6.17
N CYS A 16 -7.92 2.81 6.04
CA CYS A 16 -8.95 2.98 7.05
C CYS A 16 -9.95 1.81 6.95
N ASN A 17 -9.60 0.67 7.56
CA ASN A 17 -10.37 -0.58 7.56
C ASN A 17 -10.69 -1.07 8.99
N PHE A 18 -10.78 -0.16 9.94
CA PHE A 18 -11.04 -0.42 11.36
C PHE A 18 -12.16 0.48 11.89
N ASP A 19 -12.59 0.25 13.13
CA ASP A 19 -13.70 0.99 13.74
C ASP A 19 -13.47 2.51 13.71
N GLY A 20 -14.50 3.25 13.29
CA GLY A 20 -14.42 4.71 13.09
C GLY A 20 -14.10 5.14 11.65
N CYS A 21 -13.84 4.20 10.74
CA CYS A 21 -13.63 4.47 9.30
C CYS A 21 -14.93 4.51 8.47
N ASP A 22 -16.10 4.38 9.08
CA ASP A 22 -17.41 4.44 8.42
C ASP A 22 -17.80 5.89 8.06
N ARG A 23 -17.03 6.47 7.14
CA ARG A 23 -17.24 7.82 6.64
C ARG A 23 -17.49 7.81 5.15
N ALA A 24 -18.47 8.60 4.70
CA ALA A 24 -18.83 8.69 3.28
C ALA A 24 -17.67 9.15 2.40
N ASP A 25 -16.82 10.06 2.90
CA ASP A 25 -15.68 10.59 2.15
C ASP A 25 -14.53 9.58 1.97
N LEU A 26 -14.53 8.48 2.73
CA LEU A 26 -13.54 7.41 2.61
C LEU A 26 -13.98 6.30 1.66
N ARG A 27 -15.22 6.34 1.12
CA ARG A 27 -15.75 5.34 0.20
C ARG A 27 -15.45 5.72 -1.26
N PRO A 28 -15.06 4.76 -2.14
CA PRO A 28 -14.65 3.39 -1.85
C PRO A 28 -13.33 3.34 -1.06
N ILE A 29 -13.22 2.44 -0.07
CA ILE A 29 -12.06 2.41 0.86
C ILE A 29 -10.74 2.21 0.12
N LEU A 30 -10.69 1.34 -0.89
CA LEU A 30 -9.46 1.11 -1.65
C LEU A 30 -8.97 2.36 -2.41
N ILE A 31 -9.88 3.30 -2.71
CA ILE A 31 -9.58 4.53 -3.45
C ILE A 31 -9.34 5.71 -2.50
N ASN A 32 -10.26 5.95 -1.57
CA ASN A 32 -10.32 7.16 -0.75
C ASN A 32 -9.94 6.93 0.72
N GLY A 33 -9.73 5.68 1.12
CA GLY A 33 -9.58 5.27 2.52
C GLY A 33 -8.14 5.29 3.05
N TRP A 34 -7.19 5.92 2.39
CA TRP A 34 -5.78 5.89 2.80
C TRP A 34 -5.37 7.16 3.54
N PHE A 35 -4.51 7.03 4.55
CA PHE A 35 -3.99 8.14 5.35
C PHE A 35 -2.60 7.84 5.90
N TRP A 36 -1.85 8.87 6.26
CA TRP A 36 -0.57 8.76 6.95
C TRP A 36 -0.80 8.66 8.45
N SER A 37 -0.57 7.49 9.06
CA SER A 37 -0.87 7.23 10.47
C SER A 37 -0.09 8.11 11.45
N GLY A 38 1.09 8.60 11.05
CA GLY A 38 1.90 9.52 11.87
C GLY A 38 1.31 10.93 11.99
N SER A 39 0.47 11.37 11.04
CA SER A 39 -0.10 12.73 11.03
C SER A 39 -1.63 12.77 10.98
N GLY A 40 -2.29 11.64 10.68
CA GLY A 40 -3.73 11.57 10.40
C GLY A 40 -4.13 12.21 9.07
N VAL A 41 -3.18 12.70 8.27
CA VAL A 41 -3.48 13.35 6.99
C VAL A 41 -3.93 12.33 5.96
N LYS A 42 -5.09 12.57 5.35
CA LYS A 42 -5.65 11.75 4.27
C LYS A 42 -4.75 11.80 3.04
N MET A 43 -4.46 10.64 2.47
CA MET A 43 -3.75 10.52 1.20
C MET A 43 -4.67 10.89 0.03
N PHE A 44 -4.10 11.31 -1.10
CA PHE A 44 -4.88 11.52 -2.31
C PHE A 44 -5.56 10.22 -2.77
N PRO A 45 -6.69 10.32 -3.49
CA PRO A 45 -7.35 9.16 -4.08
C PRO A 45 -6.37 8.35 -4.92
N THR A 46 -6.34 7.04 -4.73
CA THR A 46 -5.31 6.16 -5.34
C THR A 46 -5.46 6.01 -6.86
N ASN A 47 -6.64 6.34 -7.40
CA ASN A 47 -6.88 6.44 -8.84
C ASN A 47 -6.34 7.73 -9.47
N ARG A 48 -5.84 8.70 -8.68
CA ARG A 48 -5.12 9.90 -9.17
C ARG A 48 -3.62 9.64 -9.20
N ARG A 49 -3.17 8.99 -10.28
CA ARG A 49 -1.76 8.56 -10.45
C ARG A 49 -0.71 9.67 -10.40
N PHE A 50 -1.10 10.93 -10.61
CA PHE A 50 -0.18 12.07 -10.48
C PHE A 50 0.12 12.46 -9.02
N ALA A 51 -0.68 11.97 -8.06
CA ALA A 51 -0.65 12.42 -6.67
C ALA A 51 0.00 11.41 -5.70
N GLY A 52 0.78 10.46 -6.23
CA GLY A 52 1.55 9.47 -5.48
C GLY A 52 2.28 8.49 -6.39
N THR A 53 3.25 7.75 -5.86
CA THR A 53 4.08 6.80 -6.63
C THR A 53 3.55 5.36 -6.54
N TRP A 54 2.23 5.17 -6.56
CA TRP A 54 1.64 3.82 -6.56
C TRP A 54 2.05 3.04 -7.81
N SER A 55 2.51 1.81 -7.61
CA SER A 55 2.97 0.99 -8.73
C SER A 55 1.87 0.69 -9.75
N SER A 56 2.27 0.56 -11.02
CA SER A 56 1.41 0.07 -12.10
C SER A 56 1.28 -1.46 -12.14
N THR A 57 2.00 -2.18 -11.29
CA THR A 57 1.99 -3.65 -11.20
C THR A 57 2.19 -4.11 -9.75
N GLY A 58 2.18 -5.42 -9.51
CA GLY A 58 2.37 -6.02 -8.20
C GLY A 58 2.36 -7.54 -8.27
N GLY A 59 2.20 -8.22 -7.13
CA GLY A 59 2.16 -9.68 -7.06
C GLY A 59 1.07 -10.32 -7.93
N GLY A 60 -0.02 -9.59 -8.19
CA GLY A 60 -1.13 -10.01 -9.05
C GLY A 60 -1.04 -9.52 -10.50
N GLY A 61 0.03 -8.81 -10.88
CA GLY A 61 0.16 -8.16 -12.20
C GLY A 61 -0.85 -7.02 -12.41
N ARG A 62 -1.35 -6.42 -11.33
CA ARG A 62 -2.37 -5.35 -11.34
C ARG A 62 -1.82 -4.06 -10.73
N PRO A 63 -2.31 -2.88 -11.16
CA PRO A 63 -1.94 -1.61 -10.54
C PRO A 63 -2.32 -1.54 -9.07
N GLN A 64 -1.42 -1.02 -8.25
CA GLN A 64 -1.61 -0.87 -6.81
C GLN A 64 -2.43 0.40 -6.48
N PRO A 65 -3.16 0.45 -5.36
CA PRO A 65 -3.40 -0.69 -4.48
C PRO A 65 -4.41 -1.68 -5.07
N ASP A 66 -4.15 -2.98 -4.96
CA ASP A 66 -5.00 -4.04 -5.53
C ASP A 66 -5.63 -4.98 -4.50
N ASN A 67 -5.23 -4.89 -3.23
CA ASN A 67 -5.73 -5.66 -2.11
C ASN A 67 -5.83 -7.16 -2.41
N ARG A 68 -4.78 -7.71 -3.00
CA ARG A 68 -4.70 -9.03 -3.61
C ARG A 68 -4.79 -10.18 -2.61
N GLU A 69 -4.11 -10.10 -1.46
CA GLU A 69 -3.95 -11.26 -0.55
C GLU A 69 -5.23 -11.93 -0.05
N PRO A 70 -6.34 -11.22 0.21
CA PRO A 70 -7.64 -11.85 0.53
C PRO A 70 -8.27 -12.61 -0.64
N GLN A 71 -7.85 -12.32 -1.88
CA GLN A 71 -8.53 -12.74 -3.11
C GLN A 71 -7.87 -13.94 -3.78
N ASP A 72 -6.57 -14.15 -3.56
CA ASP A 72 -5.75 -15.03 -4.39
C ASP A 72 -5.32 -16.34 -3.72
N ASN A 73 -5.88 -16.66 -2.55
CA ASN A 73 -5.48 -17.81 -1.75
C ASN A 73 -3.95 -17.87 -1.50
N SER A 74 -3.26 -16.72 -1.47
CA SER A 74 -1.81 -16.61 -1.23
C SER A 74 -1.34 -17.17 0.12
N GLY A 75 -2.25 -17.63 0.96
CA GLY A 75 -1.98 -18.30 2.23
C GLY A 75 -2.06 -17.40 3.45
N PHE A 76 -2.10 -16.07 3.27
CA PHE A 76 -2.25 -15.10 4.35
C PHE A 76 -3.72 -14.69 4.54
N GLY A 77 -4.45 -14.44 3.45
CA GLY A 77 -5.86 -14.05 3.50
C GLY A 77 -6.11 -12.70 4.20
N GLU A 78 -5.08 -11.88 4.33
CA GLU A 78 -5.11 -10.62 5.09
C GLU A 78 -5.38 -9.42 4.17
N ASP A 79 -6.12 -8.42 4.67
CA ASP A 79 -6.29 -7.15 3.96
C ASP A 79 -4.92 -6.46 3.82
N GLU A 80 -4.54 -6.07 2.60
CA GLU A 80 -3.31 -5.33 2.33
C GLU A 80 -3.52 -3.88 2.76
N ALA A 81 -3.37 -3.66 4.05
CA ALA A 81 -3.88 -2.47 4.72
C ALA A 81 -2.76 -1.49 5.13
N CYS A 82 -1.51 -1.79 4.80
CA CYS A 82 -0.32 -0.99 5.07
C CYS A 82 0.42 -0.63 3.77
N VAL A 83 1.11 0.52 3.74
CA VAL A 83 1.86 0.97 2.56
C VAL A 83 3.36 0.76 2.75
N ALA A 84 3.96 -0.01 1.85
CA ALA A 84 5.41 -0.15 1.75
C ALA A 84 5.93 0.56 0.50
N ILE A 85 7.16 1.07 0.58
CA ILE A 85 7.95 1.39 -0.61
C ILE A 85 8.75 0.14 -0.96
N LEU A 86 8.56 -0.38 -2.17
CA LEU A 86 9.36 -1.48 -2.70
C LEU A 86 10.36 -0.94 -3.70
N ASN A 87 11.62 -1.37 -3.58
CA ASN A 87 12.71 -0.94 -4.44
C ASN A 87 12.86 -1.92 -5.61
N ASN A 88 12.09 -1.67 -6.68
CA ASN A 88 12.12 -2.40 -7.95
C ASN A 88 11.89 -3.91 -7.77
N PHE A 89 11.06 -4.28 -6.79
CA PHE A 89 10.77 -5.69 -6.47
C PHE A 89 9.98 -6.37 -7.59
N TYR A 90 9.09 -5.64 -8.26
CA TYR A 90 8.28 -6.14 -9.39
C TYR A 90 8.72 -5.58 -10.75
N GLN A 91 9.97 -5.12 -10.87
CA GLN A 91 10.51 -4.48 -12.09
C GLN A 91 9.78 -3.19 -12.48
N ASP A 92 9.35 -2.44 -11.47
CA ASP A 92 8.48 -1.27 -11.54
C ASP A 92 9.11 0.00 -10.96
N GLY A 93 10.42 -0.03 -10.69
CA GLY A 93 11.14 1.07 -10.05
C GLY A 93 10.84 1.18 -8.55
N VAL A 94 11.09 2.35 -7.96
CA VAL A 94 10.80 2.60 -6.54
C VAL A 94 9.36 3.09 -6.42
N ALA A 95 8.47 2.23 -5.93
CA ALA A 95 7.03 2.49 -5.94
C ALA A 95 6.33 2.06 -4.65
N TRP A 96 5.13 2.60 -4.43
CA TRP A 96 4.27 2.25 -3.30
C TRP A 96 3.41 1.04 -3.64
N HIS A 97 3.30 0.14 -2.67
CA HIS A 97 2.47 -1.04 -2.70
C HIS A 97 1.62 -1.10 -1.44
N ASP A 98 0.38 -1.53 -1.58
CA ASP A 98 -0.36 -2.05 -0.45
C ASP A 98 0.17 -3.45 -0.15
N VAL A 99 0.38 -3.71 1.13
CA VAL A 99 0.96 -4.97 1.61
C VAL A 99 0.25 -5.33 2.91
N ALA A 100 0.08 -6.62 3.15
CA ALA A 100 -0.41 -7.11 4.44
C ALA A 100 0.48 -6.60 5.58
N CYS A 101 -0.16 -6.05 6.61
CA CYS A 101 0.55 -5.40 7.70
C CYS A 101 1.40 -6.37 8.54
N SER A 102 1.12 -7.68 8.47
CA SER A 102 1.89 -8.72 9.16
C SER A 102 3.30 -8.94 8.59
N HIS A 103 3.58 -8.45 7.38
CA HIS A 103 4.88 -8.60 6.75
C HIS A 103 5.99 -7.87 7.53
N LYS A 104 7.10 -8.58 7.79
CA LYS A 104 8.27 -7.99 8.46
C LYS A 104 9.09 -7.17 7.49
N LYS A 105 9.20 -5.86 7.74
CA LYS A 105 10.04 -4.93 6.97
C LYS A 105 10.71 -3.91 7.90
N PRO A 106 11.90 -3.40 7.54
CA PRO A 106 12.47 -2.24 8.23
C PRO A 106 11.59 -1.00 8.01
N PHE A 107 11.70 -0.02 8.90
CA PHE A 107 10.94 1.23 8.85
C PHE A 107 11.82 2.41 9.28
N VAL A 108 11.40 3.61 8.92
CA VAL A 108 12.05 4.87 9.32
C VAL A 108 11.06 5.65 10.18
N CYS A 109 11.52 6.16 11.33
CA CYS A 109 10.75 7.01 12.23
C CYS A 109 10.98 8.49 11.95
#